data_AF-A0A849GB52-F1
#
_entry.id   AF-A0A849GB52-F1
#
_cell.length_a   1.000
_cell.length_b   1.000
_cell.length_c   1.000
_cell.angle_alpha   90.00
_cell.angle_beta   90.00
_cell.angle_gamma   90.00
#
_symmetry.space_group_name_H-M   'P 1'
#
loop_
_entity.id
_entity.type
_entity.pdbx_description
1 polymer ?
#
loop_
_entity_poly.entity_id
_entity_poly.type
_entity_poly.pdbx_seq_one_letter_code
_entity_poly.pdbx_strand_id
1 'polypeptide(L)'
;MATPPADEALGAEQIRNRDGTAAKLANVKGLEVARYDHVPYKRLQVYLKNGQIWRQIKGDTQEVNATLRKNQTVDIEESTLGGYKLRLNEMRRTIRVRRVK
;
A
#
# COMPACT_ATOMS: atom_id res chain seq x y z
N MET A 1 -33.65 -29.84 -39.14
CA MET A 1 -32.26 -29.33 -39.02
C MET A 1 -32.31 -27.81 -39.14
N ALA A 2 -32.02 -27.09 -38.06
CA ALA A 2 -31.66 -25.67 -38.07
C ALA A 2 -30.92 -25.38 -36.75
N THR A 3 -29.63 -25.08 -36.84
CA THR A 3 -28.76 -24.71 -35.71
C THR A 3 -28.77 -23.19 -35.58
N PRO A 4 -29.01 -22.57 -34.40
CA PRO A 4 -28.75 -21.16 -34.23
C PRO A 4 -27.23 -20.87 -34.13
N PRO A 5 -26.77 -19.73 -34.66
CA PRO A 5 -25.35 -19.40 -34.81
C PRO A 5 -24.69 -19.03 -33.48
N ALA A 6 -23.43 -19.44 -33.36
CA ALA A 6 -22.49 -19.01 -32.35
C ALA A 6 -22.01 -17.58 -32.67
N ASP A 7 -22.68 -16.58 -32.14
CA ASP A 7 -22.17 -15.20 -32.09
C ASP A 7 -22.71 -14.50 -30.83
N GLU A 8 -22.19 -14.90 -29.68
CA GLU A 8 -22.25 -14.10 -28.43
C GLU A 8 -20.96 -14.37 -27.62
N ALA A 9 -19.84 -14.42 -28.33
CA ALA A 9 -18.55 -14.09 -27.75
C ALA A 9 -18.42 -12.57 -27.87
N LEU A 10 -18.43 -11.86 -26.73
CA LEU A 10 -17.55 -10.71 -26.44
C LEU A 10 -18.05 -9.99 -25.18
N GLY A 11 -17.21 -10.01 -24.14
CA GLY A 11 -16.98 -8.78 -23.40
C GLY A 11 -17.73 -8.55 -22.09
N ALA A 12 -18.30 -9.56 -21.44
CA ALA A 12 -18.66 -9.44 -20.02
C ALA A 12 -17.41 -9.53 -19.13
N GLU A 13 -16.61 -8.46 -19.24
CA GLU A 13 -16.02 -7.79 -18.09
C GLU A 13 -15.27 -8.69 -17.10
N GLN A 14 -14.02 -8.93 -17.47
CA GLN A 14 -12.94 -9.41 -16.63
C GLN A 14 -12.65 -8.43 -15.47
N ILE A 15 -13.61 -8.19 -14.57
CA ILE A 15 -13.45 -7.37 -13.35
C ILE A 15 -13.54 -8.29 -12.13
N ARG A 16 -12.68 -9.30 -12.09
CA ARG A 16 -12.58 -10.19 -10.92
C ARG A 16 -11.16 -10.65 -10.70
N ASN A 17 -10.17 -9.77 -10.92
CA ASN A 17 -8.78 -10.08 -10.56
C ASN A 17 -7.84 -8.86 -10.51
N ARG A 18 -8.18 -7.83 -9.72
CA ARG A 18 -7.17 -6.83 -9.30
C ARG A 18 -7.04 -6.65 -7.78
N ASP A 19 -7.66 -7.52 -6.99
CA ASP A 19 -7.59 -7.46 -5.51
C ASP A 19 -6.84 -8.65 -4.87
N GLY A 20 -6.24 -9.52 -5.68
CA GLY A 20 -5.53 -10.72 -5.18
C GLY A 20 -4.18 -10.46 -4.50
N THR A 21 -3.59 -9.28 -4.67
CA THR A 21 -2.25 -8.95 -4.12
C THR A 21 -2.29 -7.93 -2.97
N ALA A 22 -3.48 -7.49 -2.58
CA ALA A 22 -3.69 -6.62 -1.42
C ALA A 22 -3.83 -7.44 -0.11
N ALA A 23 -4.44 -8.63 -0.20
CA ALA A 23 -4.80 -9.44 0.97
C ALA A 23 -3.61 -10.07 1.73
N LYS A 24 -2.41 -10.17 1.14
CA LYS A 24 -1.26 -10.84 1.80
C LYS A 24 -0.38 -9.90 2.63
N LEU A 25 -0.72 -8.62 2.72
CA LEU A 25 0.08 -7.61 3.45
C LEU A 25 -0.55 -7.21 4.79
N ALA A 26 -1.59 -7.91 5.24
CA ALA A 26 -2.43 -7.45 6.34
C ALA A 26 -1.69 -7.28 7.68
N ASN A 27 -0.54 -7.91 7.88
CA ASN A 27 0.29 -7.79 9.08
C ASN A 27 1.75 -8.15 8.75
N VAL A 28 2.52 -7.20 8.24
CA VAL A 28 3.95 -7.41 7.98
C VAL A 28 4.75 -6.60 8.98
N LYS A 29 5.60 -7.26 9.78
CA LYS A 29 6.40 -6.62 10.82
C LYS A 29 7.88 -6.60 10.47
N GLY A 30 8.61 -5.60 10.96
CA GLY A 30 10.07 -5.52 10.84
C GLY A 30 10.58 -5.25 9.42
N LEU A 31 9.80 -4.56 8.58
CA LEU A 31 10.23 -4.24 7.22
C LEU A 31 11.31 -3.15 7.23
N GLU A 32 12.45 -3.44 6.61
CA GLU A 32 13.53 -2.47 6.52
C GLU A 32 13.21 -1.34 5.53
N VAL A 33 13.43 -0.11 5.99
CA VAL A 33 13.28 1.08 5.16
C VAL A 33 14.55 1.33 4.37
N ALA A 34 14.41 1.44 3.05
CA ALA A 34 15.49 1.82 2.15
C ALA A 34 15.68 3.35 2.14
N ARG A 35 14.58 4.11 2.06
CA ARG A 35 14.62 5.59 2.09
C ARG A 35 13.26 6.20 2.43
N TYR A 36 13.31 7.43 2.94
CA TYR A 36 12.15 8.30 3.07
C TYR A 36 12.23 9.43 2.07
N ASP A 37 11.07 9.82 1.56
CA ASP A 37 10.93 10.93 0.62
C ASP A 37 9.73 11.77 1.04
N HIS A 38 9.89 13.08 1.00
CA HIS A 38 8.82 14.02 1.32
C HIS A 38 8.23 14.53 0.01
N VAL A 39 7.06 14.04 -0.34
CA VAL A 39 6.36 14.49 -1.55
C VAL A 39 5.58 15.78 -1.26
N PRO A 40 5.26 16.60 -2.28
CA PRO A 40 4.49 17.82 -2.11
C PRO A 40 3.19 17.59 -1.30
N TYR A 41 2.73 18.64 -0.63
CA TYR A 41 1.66 18.61 0.38
C TYR A 41 2.03 17.94 1.71
N LYS A 42 3.32 17.99 2.11
CA LYS A 42 3.82 17.49 3.41
C LYS A 42 3.49 16.01 3.66
N ARG A 43 3.52 15.20 2.60
CA ARG A 43 3.22 13.76 2.71
C ARG A 43 4.50 12.95 2.72
N LEU A 44 4.53 11.93 3.58
CA LEU A 44 5.64 11.00 3.64
C LEU A 44 5.45 9.86 2.61
N GLN A 45 6.51 9.57 1.86
CA GLN A 45 6.63 8.39 1.03
C GLN A 45 7.79 7.53 1.54
N VAL A 46 7.47 6.28 1.87
CA VAL A 46 8.39 5.30 2.44
C VAL A 46 8.72 4.28 1.36
N TYR A 47 10.01 4.12 1.11
CA TYR A 47 10.53 3.09 0.22
C TYR A 47 11.14 1.99 1.07
N LEU A 48 10.70 0.76 0.85
CA LEU A 48 11.17 -0.40 1.57
C LEU A 48 12.24 -1.13 0.76
N LYS A 49 13.14 -1.83 1.46
CA LYS A 49 14.21 -2.61 0.80
C LYS A 49 13.68 -3.75 -0.07
N ASN A 50 12.49 -4.26 0.22
CA ASN A 50 11.81 -5.26 -0.59
C ASN A 50 11.21 -4.70 -1.90
N GLY A 51 11.43 -3.41 -2.21
CA GLY A 51 10.94 -2.75 -3.42
C GLY A 51 9.52 -2.19 -3.33
N GLN A 52 8.83 -2.39 -2.20
CA GLN A 52 7.50 -1.83 -1.98
C GLN A 52 7.58 -0.33 -1.68
N ILE A 53 6.58 0.41 -2.15
CA ILE A 53 6.48 1.85 -1.93
C ILE A 53 5.15 2.16 -1.27
N TRP A 54 5.23 2.81 -0.12
CA TRP A 54 4.08 3.19 0.69
C TRP A 54 4.02 4.70 0.80
N ARG A 55 2.83 5.27 0.65
CA ARG A 55 2.65 6.72 0.72
C ARG A 55 1.53 7.07 1.67
N GLN A 56 1.77 8.09 2.49
CA GLN A 56 0.79 8.66 3.38
C GLN A 56 -0.45 9.14 2.60
N ILE A 57 -1.63 8.83 3.13
CA ILE A 57 -2.91 9.21 2.50
C ILE A 57 -3.29 10.65 2.87
N LYS A 58 -4.10 11.31 2.03
CA LYS A 58 -4.60 12.67 2.29
C LYS A 58 -5.40 12.79 3.60
N GLY A 59 -6.08 11.71 4.00
CA GLY A 59 -6.88 11.68 5.23
C GLY A 59 -6.05 11.57 6.51
N ASP A 60 -4.72 11.43 6.42
CA ASP A 60 -3.81 11.47 7.56
C ASP A 60 -3.23 12.88 7.67
N THR A 61 -3.64 13.62 8.70
CA THR A 61 -3.18 14.99 8.97
C THR A 61 -1.90 15.03 9.79
N GLN A 62 -1.31 13.88 10.13
CA GLN A 62 -0.11 13.83 10.95
C GLN A 62 1.11 14.24 10.12
N GLU A 63 1.75 15.33 10.52
CA GLU A 63 3.04 15.69 9.94
C GLU A 63 4.12 14.77 10.52
N VAL A 64 4.63 13.85 9.69
CA VAL A 64 5.72 12.96 10.07
C VAL A 64 6.96 13.32 9.27
N ASN A 65 7.84 14.03 9.94
CA ASN A 65 9.19 14.27 9.44
C ASN A 65 10.07 13.07 9.79
N ALA A 66 10.11 12.09 8.89
CA ALA A 66 10.95 10.91 9.05
C ALA A 66 12.27 11.11 8.29
N THR A 67 13.37 11.19 9.03
CA THR A 67 14.72 11.15 8.46
C THR A 67 15.22 9.71 8.48
N LEU A 68 15.84 9.23 7.39
CA LEU A 68 16.44 7.89 7.36
C LEU A 68 17.60 7.82 8.35
N ARG A 69 17.51 6.92 9.33
CA ARG A 69 18.57 6.55 10.28
C ARG A 69 19.00 5.11 10.02
N LYS A 70 20.11 4.68 10.61
CA LYS A 70 20.56 3.28 10.52
C LYS A 70 19.47 2.35 11.11
N ASN A 71 19.24 1.23 10.44
CA ASN A 71 18.38 0.13 10.89
C ASN A 71 16.90 0.50 11.15
N GLN A 72 16.35 1.46 10.40
CA GLN A 72 14.93 1.76 10.53
C GLN A 72 14.04 0.65 10.00
N THR A 73 13.10 0.26 10.83
CA THR A 73 12.08 -0.74 10.51
C THR A 73 10.68 -0.16 10.65
N VAL A 74 9.77 -0.72 9.87
CA VAL A 74 8.35 -0.37 9.91
C VAL A 74 7.50 -1.62 9.98
N ASP A 75 6.38 -1.50 10.68
CA ASP A 75 5.33 -2.52 10.66
C ASP A 75 4.15 -1.98 9.85
N ILE A 76 3.55 -2.84 9.03
CA ILE A 76 2.40 -2.54 8.21
C ILE A 76 1.25 -3.40 8.70
N GLU A 77 0.19 -2.73 9.10
CA GLU A 77 -1.02 -3.33 9.67
C GLU A 77 -2.23 -2.86 8.87
N GLU A 78 -3.11 -3.78 8.50
CA GLU A 78 -4.37 -3.42 7.88
C GLU A 78 -5.32 -2.77 8.89
N SER A 79 -6.02 -1.73 8.46
CA SER A 79 -7.05 -1.06 9.23
C SER A 79 -8.42 -1.60 8.88
N THR A 80 -9.27 -1.72 9.90
CA THR A 80 -10.67 -2.15 9.82
C THR A 80 -11.57 -1.35 8.86
N LEU A 81 -11.12 -0.19 8.37
CA LEU A 81 -11.84 0.67 7.41
C LEU A 81 -11.25 0.64 5.97
N GLY A 82 -10.53 -0.42 5.58
CA GLY A 82 -10.09 -0.61 4.19
C GLY A 82 -8.86 0.23 3.79
N GLY A 83 -7.87 0.32 4.68
CA GLY A 83 -6.60 0.99 4.41
C GLY A 83 -5.46 0.40 5.22
N TYR A 84 -4.24 0.89 5.04
CA TYR A 84 -3.07 0.39 5.76
C TYR A 84 -2.55 1.43 6.75
N LYS A 85 -2.06 0.96 7.89
CA LYS A 85 -1.29 1.73 8.86
C LYS A 85 0.15 1.28 8.76
N LEU A 86 1.05 2.23 8.74
CA LEU A 86 2.48 1.99 8.82
C LEU A 86 2.97 2.58 10.14
N ARG A 87 3.46 1.71 11.00
CA ARG A 87 4.07 2.05 12.27
C ARG A 87 5.59 2.13 12.08
N LEU A 88 6.15 3.29 12.39
CA LEU A 88 7.58 3.53 12.44
C LEU A 88 8.06 3.13 13.83
N ASN A 89 8.77 2.01 13.96
CA ASN A 89 9.17 1.48 15.26
C ASN A 89 10.08 2.44 16.03
N GLU A 90 11.04 3.02 15.33
CA GLU A 90 12.03 3.94 15.89
C GLU A 90 11.40 5.26 16.39
N MET A 91 10.33 5.72 15.73
CA MET A 91 9.65 6.96 16.10
C MET A 91 8.43 6.72 17.01
N ARG A 92 8.04 5.45 17.22
CA ARG A 92 6.78 5.04 17.86
C ARG A 92 5.56 5.79 17.29
N ARG A 93 5.59 6.11 16.00
CA ARG A 93 4.52 6.83 15.29
C ARG A 93 3.84 5.92 14.30
N THR A 94 2.53 6.06 14.18
CA THR A 94 1.72 5.32 13.22
C THR A 94 1.03 6.28 12.27
N ILE A 95 1.22 6.07 10.97
CA ILE A 95 0.61 6.87 9.91
C ILE A 95 -0.28 6.01 9.04
N ARG A 96 -1.36 6.59 8.49
CA ARG A 96 -2.15 5.89 7.47
C ARG A 96 -1.48 6.03 6.12
N VAL A 97 -1.26 4.90 5.47
CA VAL A 97 -0.59 4.80 4.18
C VAL A 97 -1.42 3.99 3.20
N ARG A 98 -1.09 4.14 1.93
CA ARG A 98 -1.54 3.26 0.85
C ARG A 98 -0.32 2.76 0.09
N ARG A 99 -0.44 1.54 -0.42
CA ARG A 99 0.56 0.99 -1.33
C ARG A 99 0.48 1.74 -2.66
N VAL A 100 1.63 2.17 -3.15
CA VAL A 100 1.76 2.81 -4.47
C VAL A 100 2.39 1.84 -5.47
N LYS A 101 3.25 0.93 -4.99
CA LYS A 101 3.93 -0.09 -5.79
C LYS A 101 4.21 -1.34 -4.97
#